data_AF-A0A536CQD9-F1
#
_entry.id   AF-A0A536CQD9-F1
#
_cell.length_a   1.000
_cell.length_b   1.000
_cell.length_c   1.000
_cell.angle_alpha   90.00
_cell.angle_beta   90.00
_cell.angle_gamma   90.00
#
_symmetry.space_group_name_H-M   'P 1'
#
loop_
_entity.id
_entity.type
_entity.pdbx_description
1 polymer ?
#
loop_
_entity_poly.entity_id
_entity_poly.type
_entity_poly.pdbx_seq_one_letter_code
_entity_poly.pdbx_strand_id
1 'polypeptide(L)'
;MVGFAQKGPRSPQEILERSKTIAVVGASRDPNKAGGSVPFGLQARGFRIIPVNPFADELFGERVYRSVLEIPEKVDLVDVFRPAADAPEIARQAVQIGARALWL
;
A
#
# COMPACT_ATOMS: atom_id res chain seq x y z
N MET A 1 -3.73 37.81 4.31
CA MET A 1 -2.54 36.92 4.35
C MET A 1 -3.02 35.55 4.80
N VAL A 2 -3.26 34.63 3.86
CA VAL A 2 -3.80 33.31 4.18
C VAL A 2 -2.63 32.44 4.62
N GLY A 3 -2.54 32.15 5.91
CA GLY A 3 -1.48 31.29 6.45
C GLY A 3 -1.69 29.85 6.00
N PHE A 4 -0.81 29.35 5.13
CA PHE A 4 -0.67 27.91 4.95
C PHE A 4 0.02 27.38 6.20
N ALA A 5 -0.76 26.88 7.16
CA ALA A 5 -0.21 26.05 8.21
C ALA A 5 0.38 24.80 7.55
N GLN A 6 1.69 24.78 7.36
CA GLN A 6 2.42 23.58 6.99
C GLN A 6 2.27 22.60 8.16
N LYS A 7 1.35 21.64 8.05
CA LYS A 7 1.29 20.53 9.01
C LYS A 7 2.58 19.74 8.87
N GLY A 8 3.30 19.56 9.98
CA GLY A 8 4.49 18.72 10.04
C GLY A 8 4.22 17.28 9.57
N PRO A 9 5.26 16.45 9.42
CA PRO A 9 5.09 15.06 9.00
C PRO A 9 4.13 14.33 9.94
N ARG A 10 3.21 13.56 9.37
CA ARG A 10 2.27 12.72 10.13
C ARG A 10 3.06 11.61 10.83
N SER A 11 2.65 11.25 12.05
CA SER A 11 3.23 10.09 12.72
C SER A 11 2.78 8.78 12.04
N PRO A 12 3.53 7.68 12.21
CA PRO A 12 3.08 6.36 11.73
C PRO A 12 1.70 5.96 12.28
N GLN A 13 1.41 6.29 13.54
CA GLN A 13 0.12 6.05 14.16
C GLN A 13 -1.01 6.82 13.45
N GLU A 14 -0.81 8.11 13.19
CA GLU A 14 -1.81 8.93 12.48
C GLU A 14 -2.05 8.44 11.04
N ILE A 15 -1.02 7.92 10.38
CA ILE A 15 -1.16 7.33 9.03
C ILE A 15 -2.06 6.10 9.10
N LEU A 16 -1.79 5.18 10.03
CA LEU A 16 -2.55 3.94 10.17
C LEU A 16 -4.00 4.19 10.61
N GLU A 17 -4.22 5.06 11.60
CA GLU A 17 -5.57 5.43 12.07
C GLU A 17 -6.44 6.06 10.98
N ARG A 18 -5.82 6.74 10.00
CA ARG A 18 -6.51 7.39 8.89
C ARG A 18 -6.62 6.53 7.63
N SER A 19 -6.05 5.33 7.65
CA SER A 19 -6.02 4.40 6.52
C SER A 19 -7.03 3.28 6.72
N LYS A 20 -7.71 2.89 5.64
CA LYS A 20 -8.61 1.73 5.62
C LYS A 20 -8.21 0.75 4.52
N THR A 21 -7.73 1.26 3.39
CA THR A 21 -7.35 0.47 2.22
C THR A 21 -5.86 0.59 1.96
N ILE A 22 -5.15 -0.53 1.94
CA ILE A 22 -3.70 -0.62 1.74
C ILE A 22 -3.43 -1.40 0.46
N ALA A 23 -2.72 -0.80 -0.49
CA ALA A 23 -2.19 -1.51 -1.63
C ALA A 23 -0.84 -2.13 -1.26
N VAL A 24 -0.68 -3.43 -1.45
CA VAL A 24 0.53 -4.16 -1.06
C VAL A 24 1.30 -4.60 -2.29
N VAL A 25 2.39 -3.90 -2.58
CA VAL A 25 3.26 -4.14 -3.74
C VAL A 25 4.26 -5.23 -3.42
N GLY A 26 4.29 -6.29 -4.23
CA GLY A 26 5.05 -7.50 -3.89
C GLY A 26 4.29 -8.45 -2.98
N ALA A 27 2.94 -8.35 -2.97
CA ALA A 27 2.06 -9.29 -2.28
C ALA A 27 2.39 -10.75 -2.67
N SER A 28 2.39 -11.66 -1.69
CA SER A 28 2.82 -13.05 -1.86
C SER A 28 1.83 -14.02 -1.23
N ARG A 29 1.61 -15.17 -1.89
CA ARG A 29 0.87 -16.31 -1.30
C ARG A 29 1.68 -17.08 -0.25
N ASP A 30 3.00 -16.94 -0.28
CA ASP A 30 3.89 -17.61 0.66
C ASP A 30 3.85 -16.89 2.02
N PRO A 31 3.31 -17.52 3.07
CA PRO A 31 3.16 -16.90 4.39
C PRO A 31 4.51 -16.69 5.10
N ASN A 32 5.60 -17.29 4.61
CA ASN A 32 6.94 -17.07 5.18
C ASN A 32 7.61 -15.80 4.67
N LYS A 33 7.08 -15.20 3.60
CA LYS A 33 7.57 -13.92 3.06
C LYS A 33 6.85 -12.76 3.74
N ALA A 34 7.55 -11.66 3.97
CA ALA A 34 6.97 -10.45 4.57
C ALA A 34 5.73 -9.96 3.80
N GLY A 35 5.79 -9.96 2.46
CA GLY A 35 4.63 -9.64 1.60
C GLY A 35 3.48 -10.65 1.61
N GLY A 36 3.56 -11.72 2.42
CA GLY A 36 2.47 -12.65 2.71
C GLY A 36 2.00 -12.55 4.17
N SER A 37 2.92 -12.61 5.13
CA SER A 37 2.58 -12.57 6.57
C SER A 37 2.07 -11.22 7.04
N VAL A 38 2.69 -10.12 6.61
CA VAL A 38 2.28 -8.76 7.01
C VAL A 38 0.87 -8.42 6.51
N PRO A 39 0.52 -8.53 5.21
CA PRO A 39 -0.83 -8.25 4.73
C PRO A 39 -1.89 -9.13 5.39
N PHE A 40 -1.61 -10.41 5.63
CA PHE A 40 -2.52 -11.28 6.37
C PHE A 40 -2.81 -10.75 7.78
N GLY A 41 -1.77 -10.33 8.50
CA GLY A 41 -1.90 -9.72 9.83
C GLY A 41 -2.56 -8.34 9.82
N LEU A 42 -2.49 -7.59 8.72
CA LEU A 42 -3.21 -6.33 8.54
C LEU A 42 -4.69 -6.58 8.24
N GLN A 43 -5.00 -7.56 7.40
CA GLN A 43 -6.39 -7.96 7.10
C GLN A 43 -7.11 -8.45 8.36
N ALA A 44 -6.45 -9.25 9.20
CA ALA A 44 -6.97 -9.70 10.48
C ALA A 44 -7.27 -8.55 11.47
N ARG A 45 -6.67 -7.38 11.26
CA ARG A 45 -6.90 -6.15 12.06
C ARG A 45 -7.92 -5.20 11.42
N GLY A 46 -8.57 -5.61 10.33
CA GLY A 46 -9.66 -4.87 9.69
C GLY A 46 -9.24 -3.92 8.57
N PHE A 47 -7.97 -3.94 8.14
CA PHE A 47 -7.57 -3.23 6.93
C PHE A 47 -8.03 -4.02 5.69
N ARG A 48 -8.50 -3.31 4.67
CA ARG A 48 -8.69 -3.90 3.34
C ARG A 48 -7.35 -3.93 2.62
N ILE A 49 -6.96 -5.10 2.11
CA ILE A 49 -5.71 -5.29 1.39
C ILE A 49 -6.00 -5.46 -0.10
N ILE A 50 -5.41 -4.58 -0.92
CA ILE A 50 -5.42 -4.73 -2.39
C ILE A 50 -4.05 -5.25 -2.82
N PRO A 51 -3.94 -6.53 -3.21
CA PRO A 51 -2.66 -7.11 -3.58
C PRO A 51 -2.19 -6.63 -4.96
N VAL A 52 -0.92 -6.26 -5.07
CA VAL A 52 -0.26 -5.92 -6.33
C VAL A 52 0.87 -6.89 -6.61
N ASN A 53 0.67 -7.74 -7.63
CA ASN A 53 1.63 -8.77 -8.05
C ASN A 53 1.41 -9.13 -9.54
N PRO A 54 2.44 -9.04 -10.39
CA PRO A 54 2.31 -9.35 -11.81
C PRO A 54 2.10 -10.84 -12.16
N PHE A 55 2.17 -11.75 -11.18
CA PHE A 55 2.17 -13.21 -11.38
C PHE A 55 1.04 -13.96 -10.66
N ALA A 56 0.11 -13.27 -10.02
CA ALA A 56 -1.04 -13.87 -9.34
C ALA A 56 -2.34 -13.21 -9.77
N ASP A 57 -3.46 -13.93 -9.75
CA ASP A 57 -4.76 -13.38 -10.15
C ASP A 57 -5.64 -13.04 -8.94
N GLU A 58 -5.49 -13.80 -7.85
CA GLU A 58 -6.17 -13.58 -6.58
C GLU A 58 -5.20 -13.85 -5.41
N LEU A 59 -5.25 -13.01 -4.37
CA LEU A 59 -4.55 -13.18 -3.11
C LEU A 59 -5.39 -12.59 -1.99
N PHE A 60 -5.37 -13.21 -0.81
CA PHE A 60 -6.10 -12.72 0.37
C PHE A 60 -7.62 -12.55 0.15
N GLY A 61 -8.21 -13.30 -0.79
CA GLY A 61 -9.61 -13.20 -1.18
C GLY A 61 -9.95 -11.94 -2.00
N GLU A 62 -8.94 -11.22 -2.49
CA GLU A 62 -9.08 -10.00 -3.29
C GLU A 62 -8.42 -10.18 -4.66
N ARG A 63 -8.98 -9.49 -5.65
CA ARG A 63 -8.40 -9.41 -6.99
C ARG A 63 -6.99 -8.81 -6.92
N VAL A 64 -6.06 -9.42 -7.64
CA VAL A 64 -4.69 -8.90 -7.79
C VAL A 64 -4.62 -7.95 -8.99
N TYR A 65 -3.91 -6.84 -8.82
CA TYR A 65 -3.57 -5.92 -9.89
C TYR A 65 -2.09 -6.05 -10.27
N ARG A 66 -1.73 -5.75 -11.53
CA ARG A 66 -0.34 -5.86 -12.00
C ARG A 66 0.50 -4.66 -11.58
N SER A 67 -0.14 -3.51 -11.41
CA SER A 67 0.48 -2.27 -10.92
C SER A 67 -0.47 -1.51 -10.00
N VAL A 68 0.09 -0.58 -9.22
CA VAL A 68 -0.71 0.31 -8.36
C VAL A 68 -1.63 1.20 -9.20
N LEU A 69 -1.21 1.54 -10.44
CA LEU A 69 -1.96 2.39 -11.38
C LEU A 69 -3.25 1.75 -11.92
N GLU A 70 -3.36 0.43 -11.87
CA GLU A 70 -4.54 -0.30 -12.35
C GLU A 70 -5.67 -0.35 -11.32
N ILE A 71 -5.41 0.05 -10.07
CA ILE A 71 -6.40 0.00 -8.99
C ILE A 71 -7.45 1.08 -9.25
N PRO A 72 -8.73 0.73 -9.50
CA PRO A 72 -9.77 1.72 -9.83
C PRO A 72 -10.36 2.38 -8.57
N GLU A 73 -9.96 1.92 -7.39
CA GLU A 73 -10.48 2.33 -6.10
C GLU A 73 -9.47 3.20 -5.35
N LYS A 74 -9.95 3.93 -4.34
CA LYS A 74 -9.09 4.77 -3.51
C LYS A 74 -8.15 3.92 -2.65
N VAL A 75 -6.85 4.19 -2.75
CA VAL A 75 -5.82 3.63 -1.86
C VAL A 75 -5.38 4.70 -0.86
N ASP A 76 -5.31 4.33 0.42
CA ASP A 76 -4.87 5.25 1.47
C ASP A 76 -3.36 5.19 1.70
N LEU A 77 -2.81 3.97 1.63
CA LEU A 77 -1.41 3.65 1.90
C LEU A 77 -0.91 2.64 0.85
N VAL A 78 0.28 2.88 0.31
CA VAL A 78 1.01 1.89 -0.50
C VAL A 78 2.13 1.30 0.36
N ASP A 79 2.12 -0.01 0.57
CA ASP A 79 3.10 -0.75 1.36
C ASP A 79 3.94 -1.67 0.44
N VAL A 80 5.27 -1.63 0.57
CA VAL A 80 6.19 -2.13 -0.47
C VAL A 80 7.09 -3.24 0.06
N PHE A 81 6.92 -4.45 -0.49
CA PHE A 81 7.77 -5.62 -0.27
C PHE A 81 8.58 -5.96 -1.53
N ARG A 82 9.27 -4.95 -2.08
CA ARG A 82 10.10 -5.05 -3.29
C ARG A 82 11.53 -4.59 -3.00
N PRO A 83 12.52 -5.03 -3.79
CA PRO A 83 13.88 -4.53 -3.68
C PRO A 83 13.94 -3.00 -3.73
N ALA A 84 14.87 -2.39 -3.00
CA ALA A 84 14.99 -0.93 -2.89
C ALA A 84 15.14 -0.21 -4.25
N ALA A 85 15.70 -0.88 -5.26
CA ALA A 85 15.80 -0.35 -6.63
C ALA A 85 14.44 -0.09 -7.29
N ASP A 86 13.38 -0.80 -6.88
CA ASP A 86 12.02 -0.63 -7.40
C ASP A 86 11.29 0.56 -6.72
N ALA A 87 11.74 0.98 -5.53
CA ALA A 87 11.06 1.97 -4.70
C ALA A 87 10.82 3.33 -5.38
N PRO A 88 11.76 3.92 -6.16
CA PRO A 88 11.52 5.21 -6.83
C PRO A 88 10.33 5.18 -7.79
N GLU A 89 10.15 4.08 -8.52
CA GLU A 89 9.02 3.97 -9.45
C GLU A 89 7.70 3.75 -8.71
N ILE A 90 7.70 2.91 -7.69
CA ILE A 90 6.50 2.69 -6.86
C ILE A 90 6.09 3.98 -6.15
N ALA A 91 7.04 4.81 -5.71
CA ALA A 91 6.77 6.12 -5.14
C ALA A 91 6.08 7.06 -6.13
N ARG A 92 6.49 7.07 -7.41
CA ARG A 92 5.81 7.86 -8.46
C ARG A 92 4.37 7.38 -8.64
N GLN A 93 4.15 6.07 -8.70
CA GLN A 93 2.80 5.51 -8.84
C GLN A 93 1.91 5.86 -7.65
N ALA A 94 2.44 5.77 -6.42
CA ALA A 94 1.72 6.16 -5.20
C ALA A 94 1.28 7.63 -5.24
N VAL A 95 2.14 8.53 -5.73
CA VAL A 95 1.79 9.94 -5.96
C VAL A 95 0.70 10.08 -7.02
N GLN A 96 0.82 9.36 -8.14
CA GLN A 96 -0.14 9.44 -9.25
C GLN A 96 -1.56 9.02 -8.84
N ILE A 97 -1.69 7.98 -8.01
CA ILE A 97 -3.00 7.54 -7.53
C ILE A 97 -3.49 8.34 -6.30
N GLY A 98 -2.72 9.32 -5.83
CA GLY A 98 -3.08 10.15 -4.70
C GLY A 98 -3.06 9.43 -3.35
N ALA A 99 -2.23 8.39 -3.21
CA ALA A 99 -2.04 7.71 -1.92
C ALA A 99 -1.50 8.71 -0.89
N ARG A 100 -1.96 8.59 0.36
CA ARG A 100 -1.64 9.57 1.41
C ARG A 100 -0.28 9.34 2.05
N ALA A 101 0.26 8.14 1.87
CA ALA A 101 1.56 7.70 2.36
C ALA A 101 2.09 6.52 1.54
N LEU A 102 3.41 6.35 1.59
CA LEU A 102 4.18 5.23 1.07
C LEU A 102 4.98 4.62 2.24
N TRP A 103 4.94 3.30 2.39
CA TRP A 103 5.68 2.55 3.41
C TRP A 103 6.72 1.65 2.73
N LEU A 104 7.98 1.72 3.18
CA LEU A 104 9.14 1.02 2.62
C LEU A 104 9.83 0.18 3.70
#